data_AF-A0A2V6ZAP7-F1
#
_entry.id   AF-A0A2V6ZAP7-F1
#
_cell.length_a   1.000
_cell.length_b   1.000
_cell.length_c   1.000
_cell.angle_alpha   90.00
_cell.angle_beta   90.00
_cell.angle_gamma   90.00
#
_symmetry.space_group_name_H-M   'P 1'
#
loop_
_entity.id
_entity.type
_entity.pdbx_description
1 polymer ?
#
loop_
_entity_poly.entity_id
_entity_poly.type
_entity_poly.pdbx_seq_one_letter_code
_entity_poly.pdbx_strand_id
1 'polypeptide(L)'
;MCHGAGGMAGHVRFGARTGGALVILGVLILVAGLFFADSIGTLFKLFPPALLGVILMFGGLELAAGVQASSLSKADRYVMAFTAGTALWNMGAAYVGGLALWYGFQRRWLRL
;
A
#
# COMPACT_ATOMS: atom_id res chain seq x y z
N MET A 1 3.06 1.20 -6.55
CA MET A 1 1.91 0.26 -6.53
C MET A 1 2.36 -1.12 -6.96
N CYS A 2 3.20 -1.81 -6.17
CA CYS A 2 4.03 -2.84 -6.81
C CYS A 2 3.46 -4.26 -6.74
N HIS A 3 2.57 -4.61 -5.80
CA HIS A 3 1.91 -5.94 -5.81
C HIS A 3 0.57 -6.03 -5.06
N GLY A 4 -0.07 -4.92 -4.63
CA GLY A 4 -1.39 -4.95 -4.00
C GLY A 4 -1.55 -6.03 -2.92
N ALA A 5 -0.81 -5.91 -1.81
CA ALA A 5 -0.62 -6.99 -0.82
C ALA A 5 -1.94 -7.63 -0.33
N GLY A 6 -2.97 -6.83 -0.04
CA GLY A 6 -4.28 -7.34 0.38
C GLY A 6 -5.01 -8.14 -0.70
N GLY A 7 -4.96 -7.69 -1.96
CA GLY A 7 -5.54 -8.41 -3.09
C GLY A 7 -4.85 -9.75 -3.31
N MET A 8 -3.51 -9.78 -3.26
CA MET A 8 -2.77 -11.03 -3.39
C MET A 8 -3.01 -12.00 -2.22
N ALA A 9 -3.16 -11.50 -1.00
CA ALA A 9 -3.55 -12.32 0.13
C ALA A 9 -4.92 -13.01 -0.13
N GLY A 10 -5.87 -12.28 -0.72
CA GLY A 10 -7.14 -12.84 -1.20
C GLY A 10 -6.94 -13.96 -2.22
N HIS A 11 -6.20 -13.69 -3.30
CA HIS A 11 -5.91 -14.71 -4.33
C HIS A 11 -5.30 -15.99 -3.74
N VAL A 12 -4.34 -15.87 -2.81
CA VAL A 12 -3.71 -17.01 -2.15
C VAL A 12 -4.70 -17.78 -1.26
N ARG A 13 -5.57 -17.07 -0.53
CA ARG A 13 -6.62 -17.68 0.31
C ARG A 13 -7.67 -18.41 -0.52
N PHE A 14 -8.01 -17.91 -1.70
CA PHE A 14 -8.91 -18.58 -2.66
C PHE A 14 -8.24 -19.70 -3.47
N GLY A 15 -7.02 -20.12 -3.12
CA GLY A 15 -6.37 -21.28 -3.72
C GLY A 15 -5.53 -20.98 -4.96
N ALA A 16 -5.30 -19.71 -5.32
CA ALA A 16 -4.33 -19.39 -6.36
C ALA A 16 -2.92 -19.76 -5.87
N ARG A 17 -2.19 -20.53 -6.69
CA ARG A 17 -0.81 -20.97 -6.44
C ARG A 17 0.16 -20.55 -7.55
N THR A 18 -0.36 -19.99 -8.64
CA THR A 18 0.40 -19.55 -9.81
C THR A 18 -0.01 -18.13 -10.20
N GLY A 19 0.84 -17.46 -11.00
CA GLY A 19 0.56 -16.14 -11.54
C GLY A 19 -0.60 -16.10 -12.56
N GLY A 20 -1.13 -17.26 -12.98
CA GLY A 20 -2.24 -17.33 -13.94
C GLY A 20 -3.50 -16.62 -13.46
N ALA A 21 -3.78 -16.63 -12.15
CA ALA A 21 -4.93 -15.92 -11.58
C ALA A 21 -4.83 -14.39 -11.77
N LEU A 22 -3.61 -13.84 -11.65
CA LEU A 22 -3.36 -12.42 -11.90
C LEU A 22 -3.50 -12.07 -13.38
N VAL A 23 -3.02 -12.95 -14.27
CA VAL A 23 -3.14 -12.78 -15.73
C VAL A 23 -4.61 -12.83 -16.16
N ILE A 24 -5.39 -13.81 -15.68
CA ILE A 24 -6.82 -13.92 -15.98
C ILE A 24 -7.58 -12.68 -15.48
N LEU A 25 -7.31 -12.23 -14.26
CA LEU A 25 -7.92 -11.02 -13.71
C LEU A 25 -7.56 -9.78 -14.54
N GLY A 26 -6.28 -9.63 -14.91
CA GLY A 26 -5.81 -8.51 -15.73
C GLY A 26 -6.46 -8.50 -17.13
N VAL A 27 -6.52 -9.65 -17.80
CA VAL A 27 -7.18 -9.78 -19.11
C VAL A 27 -8.67 -9.47 -19.01
N LEU A 28 -9.36 -9.95 -17.97
CA LEU A 28 -10.78 -9.68 -17.77
C LEU A 28 -11.04 -8.19 -17.54
N ILE A 29 -10.21 -7.52 -16.73
CA ILE A 29 -10.32 -6.06 -16.51
C ILE A 29 -10.02 -5.30 -17.80
N LEU A 30 -9.04 -5.70 -18.60
CA LEU A 30 -8.72 -5.06 -19.89
C LEU A 30 -9.89 -5.19 -20.88
N VAL A 31 -10.45 -6.39 -21.04
CA VAL A 31 -11.61 -6.62 -21.92
C VAL A 31 -12.81 -5.81 -21.43
N ALA A 32 -13.10 -5.83 -20.13
CA ALA A 32 -14.19 -5.05 -19.56
C ALA A 32 -13.98 -3.53 -19.78
N GLY A 33 -12.76 -3.03 -19.55
CA GLY A 33 -12.44 -1.62 -19.75
C GLY A 33 -12.47 -1.17 -21.21
N LEU A 34 -12.11 -2.03 -22.17
CA LEU A 34 -12.05 -1.66 -23.58
C LEU A 34 -13.43 -1.71 -24.28
N PHE A 35 -14.28 -2.67 -23.90
CA PHE A 35 -15.58 -2.89 -24.55
C PHE A 35 -16.78 -2.38 -23.74
N PHE A 36 -16.65 -2.20 -22.42
CA PHE A 36 -17.75 -1.83 -21.52
C PHE A 36 -17.45 -0.58 -20.66
N ALA A 37 -16.56 0.31 -21.12
CA ALA A 37 -16.12 1.49 -20.37
C ALA A 37 -17.30 2.34 -19.84
N ASP A 38 -18.28 2.66 -20.69
CA ASP A 38 -19.43 3.50 -20.32
C ASP A 38 -20.35 2.83 -19.28
N SER A 39 -20.60 1.53 -19.42
CA SER A 39 -21.42 0.76 -18.47
C SER A 39 -20.74 0.67 -17.11
N ILE A 40 -19.42 0.45 -17.09
CA ILE A 40 -18.62 0.39 -15.86
C ILE A 40 -18.57 1.77 -15.21
N GLY A 41 -18.32 2.85 -15.97
CA GLY A 41 -18.31 4.21 -15.44
C GLY A 41 -19.65 4.60 -14.81
N THR A 42 -20.77 4.13 -15.37
CA THR A 42 -22.10 4.32 -14.78
C THR A 42 -22.24 3.55 -13.47
N LEU A 43 -21.81 2.28 -13.43
CA LEU A 43 -21.83 1.46 -12.22
C LEU A 43 -20.98 2.05 -11.08
N PHE A 44 -19.80 2.60 -11.41
CA PHE A 44 -18.93 3.27 -10.42
C PHE A 44 -19.56 4.55 -9.85
N LYS A 45 -20.42 5.25 -10.61
CA LYS A 45 -21.18 6.41 -10.09
C LYS A 45 -22.27 6.02 -9.09
N LEU A 46 -22.75 4.77 -9.12
CA LEU A 46 -23.66 4.25 -8.09
C LEU A 46 -22.94 3.95 -6.77
N PHE A 47 -21.61 3.79 -6.77
CA PHE A 47 -20.86 3.51 -5.55
C PHE A 47 -20.69 4.79 -4.70
N PRO A 48 -21.22 4.81 -3.47
CA PRO A 48 -21.09 5.98 -2.61
C PRO A 48 -19.63 6.14 -2.14
N PRO A 49 -19.08 7.37 -2.15
CA PRO A 49 -17.70 7.63 -1.74
C PRO A 49 -17.42 7.25 -0.28
N ALA A 50 -18.46 7.26 0.57
CA ALA A 50 -18.37 6.81 1.95
C ALA A 50 -17.92 5.34 2.06
N LEU A 51 -18.41 4.46 1.19
CA LEU A 51 -18.03 3.04 1.21
C LEU A 51 -16.56 2.86 0.84
N LEU A 52 -16.09 3.59 -0.17
CA LEU A 52 -14.67 3.59 -0.53
C LEU A 52 -13.81 4.07 0.64
N GLY A 53 -14.19 5.16 1.30
CA GLY A 53 -13.48 5.67 2.47
C GLY A 53 -13.35 4.64 3.59
N VAL A 54 -14.44 3.91 3.89
CA VAL A 54 -14.42 2.84 4.90
C VAL A 54 -13.49 1.71 4.51
N ILE A 55 -13.59 1.19 3.28
CA ILE A 55 -12.73 0.09 2.80
C ILE A 55 -11.25 0.51 2.83
N LEU A 56 -10.93 1.74 2.42
CA LEU A 56 -9.57 2.28 2.47
C LEU A 56 -9.07 2.43 3.91
N MET A 57 -9.93 2.90 4.83
CA MET A 57 -9.57 3.06 6.24
C MET A 57 -9.27 1.71 6.89
N PHE A 58 -10.10 0.69 6.66
CA PHE A 58 -9.84 -0.66 7.16
C PHE A 58 -8.58 -1.27 6.55
N GLY A 59 -8.38 -1.14 5.23
CA GLY A 59 -7.16 -1.63 4.58
C GLY A 59 -5.90 -0.94 5.11
N GLY A 60 -5.94 0.36 5.33
CA GLY A 60 -4.85 1.12 5.95
C GLY A 60 -4.59 0.71 7.40
N LEU A 61 -5.65 0.49 8.18
CA LEU A 61 -5.55 0.04 9.57
C LEU A 61 -4.98 -1.37 9.69
N GLU A 62 -5.38 -2.29 8.82
CA GLU A 62 -4.84 -3.66 8.77
C GLU A 62 -3.33 -3.64 8.45
N LEU A 63 -2.92 -2.83 7.47
CA LEU A 63 -1.51 -2.63 7.12
C LEU A 63 -0.72 -2.00 8.26
N ALA A 64 -1.28 -1.01 8.95
CA ALA A 64 -0.64 -0.35 10.08
C ALA A 64 -0.53 -1.29 11.31
N ALA A 65 -1.57 -2.09 11.57
CA ALA A 65 -1.59 -3.05 12.67
C ALA A 65 -0.60 -4.20 12.48
N GLY A 66 -0.28 -4.55 11.23
CA GLY A 66 0.77 -5.53 10.91
C GLY A 66 2.20 -5.08 11.26
N VAL A 67 2.41 -3.80 11.56
CA VAL A 67 3.74 -3.27 11.91
C VAL A 67 4.08 -3.59 13.37
N GLN A 68 5.10 -4.40 13.58
CA GLN A 68 5.63 -4.71 14.92
C GLN A 68 6.52 -3.59 15.47
N ALA A 69 5.92 -2.42 15.72
CA ALA A 69 6.66 -1.22 16.15
C ALA A 69 7.40 -1.41 17.49
N SER A 70 6.95 -2.32 18.36
CA SER A 70 7.56 -2.65 19.65
C SER A 70 8.91 -3.35 19.55
N SER A 71 9.21 -4.02 18.43
CA SER A 71 10.49 -4.71 18.20
C SER A 71 11.58 -3.80 17.61
N LEU A 72 11.26 -2.54 17.30
CA LEU A 72 12.18 -1.61 16.65
C LEU A 72 13.08 -0.89 17.67
N SER A 73 14.34 -0.65 17.29
CA SER A 73 15.22 0.24 18.04
C SER A 73 14.63 1.66 18.09
N LYS A 74 15.02 2.47 19.08
CA LYS A 74 14.58 3.88 19.19
C LYS A 74 14.85 4.65 17.89
N ALA A 75 16.04 4.46 17.31
CA ALA A 75 16.43 5.10 16.05
C ALA A 75 15.52 4.69 14.88
N ASP A 76 15.24 3.39 14.72
CA ASP A 76 14.39 2.88 13.65
C ASP A 76 12.95 3.37 13.78
N ARG A 77 12.44 3.50 15.01
CA ARG A 77 11.12 4.09 15.27
C ARG A 77 11.06 5.55 14.86
N TYR A 78 12.11 6.34 15.11
CA TYR A 78 12.17 7.74 14.65
C TYR A 78 12.23 7.84 13.12
N VAL A 79 13.05 7.01 12.47
CA VAL A 79 13.11 6.95 10.99
C VAL A 79 11.75 6.58 10.41
N MET A 80 11.09 5.57 10.96
CA MET A 80 9.75 5.15 10.53
C MET A 80 8.71 6.25 10.71
N ALA A 81 8.65 6.90 11.88
CA ALA A 81 7.70 7.97 12.15
C ALA A 81 7.92 9.19 11.24
N PHE A 82 9.19 9.57 11.02
CA PHE A 82 9.54 10.64 10.09
C PHE A 82 9.15 10.32 8.64
N THR A 83 9.46 9.10 8.19
CA THR A 83 9.12 8.63 6.84
C THR A 83 7.59 8.57 6.66
N ALA A 84 6.86 8.08 7.66
CA ALA A 84 5.40 8.01 7.61
C ALA A 84 4.75 9.41 7.58
N GLY A 85 5.25 10.36 8.39
CA GLY A 85 4.74 11.73 8.40
C GLY A 85 5.00 12.47 7.08
N THR A 86 6.20 12.34 6.54
CA THR A 86 6.57 12.97 5.25
C THR A 86 5.87 12.32 4.06
N ALA A 87 5.51 11.03 4.15
CA ALA A 87 4.79 10.31 3.11
C ALA A 87 3.37 10.85 2.86
N LEU A 88 2.76 11.54 3.83
CA LEU A 88 1.46 12.20 3.67
C LEU A 88 1.50 13.31 2.62
N TRP A 89 2.66 13.95 2.45
CA TRP A 89 2.85 15.02 1.47
C TRP A 89 3.45 14.49 0.16
N ASN A 90 4.53 13.70 0.25
CA ASN A 90 5.19 13.18 -0.94
C ASN A 90 5.93 11.88 -0.66
N MET A 91 5.49 10.80 -1.31
CA MET A 91 6.07 9.46 -1.16
C MET A 91 7.54 9.38 -1.59
N GLY A 92 7.93 10.11 -2.64
CA GLY A 92 9.32 10.11 -3.13
C GLY A 92 10.26 10.83 -2.17
N ALA A 93 9.88 12.03 -1.72
CA ALA A 93 10.65 12.78 -0.73
C ALA A 93 10.75 12.03 0.61
N ALA A 94 9.67 11.36 1.03
CA ALA A 94 9.65 10.54 2.23
C ALA A 94 10.67 9.39 2.17
N TYR A 95 10.74 8.67 1.04
CA TYR A 95 11.72 7.61 0.85
C TYR A 95 13.15 8.12 0.94
N VAL A 96 13.46 9.19 0.20
CA VAL A 96 14.82 9.78 0.18
C VAL A 96 15.19 10.34 1.55
N GLY A 97 14.26 11.05 2.20
CA GLY A 97 14.45 11.62 3.53
C GLY A 97 14.64 10.53 4.60
N GLY A 98 13.82 9.49 4.57
CA GLY A 98 13.94 8.32 5.46
C GLY A 98 15.26 7.58 5.28
N LEU A 99 15.69 7.37 4.02
CA LEU A 99 16.98 6.75 3.70
C LEU A 99 18.16 7.59 4.21
N ALA A 100 18.12 8.91 4.00
CA ALA A 100 19.17 9.81 4.50
C ALA A 100 19.25 9.81 6.03
N LEU A 101 18.10 9.83 6.71
CA LEU A 101 18.01 9.77 8.17
C LEU A 101 18.58 8.45 8.72
N TRP A 102 18.19 7.33 8.10
CA TRP A 102 18.70 6.00 8.45
C TRP A 102 20.22 5.91 8.30
N TYR A 103 20.75 6.42 7.18
CA TYR A 103 22.17 6.41 6.90
C TYR A 103 22.97 7.31 7.88
N GLY A 104 22.38 8.41 8.32
CA GLY A 104 22.93 9.28 9.37
C GLY A 104 23.04 8.61 10.74
N PHE A 105 22.05 7.80 11.11
CA PHE A 105 22.11 6.99 12.34
C PHE A 105 23.13 5.84 12.23
N GLN A 106 23.19 5.15 11.08
CA GLN A 106 24.13 4.05 10.85
C GLN A 106 25.60 4.51 10.88
N ARG A 107 25.89 5.71 10.37
CA ARG A 107 27.24 6.32 10.38
C ARG A 107 27.64 6.94 11.72
N ARG A 108 26.85 6.74 12.79
CA ARG A 108 27.16 7.21 14.15
C ARG A 108 27.26 8.74 14.30
N TRP A 109 26.74 9.50 13.33
CA TRP A 109 26.78 10.98 13.33
C TRP A 109 25.83 11.59 14.37
N LEU A 110 24.74 10.89 14.70
CA LEU A 110 23.80 11.27 15.75
C LEU A 110 23.72 10.11 16.75
N ARG A 111 24.42 10.25 17.87
CA ARG A 111 24.28 9.32 19.01
C ARG A 111 22.99 9.68 19.75
N LEU A 112 21.99 8.80 19.67
CA LEU A 112 20.85 8.75 20.59
C LEU A 112 20.95 7.49 21.45
#